data_AF-A0A645BT49-F1
#
_entry.id   AF-A0A645BT49-F1
#
_cell.length_a   1.000
_cell.length_b   1.000
_cell.length_c   1.000
_cell.angle_alpha   90.00
_cell.angle_beta   90.00
_cell.angle_gamma   90.00
#
_symmetry.space_group_name_H-M   'P 1'
#
loop_
_entity.id
_entity.type
_entity.pdbx_description
1 polymer ?
#
loop_
_entity_poly.entity_id
_entity_poly.type
_entity_poly.pdbx_seq_one_letter_code
_entity_poly.pdbx_strand_id
1 'polypeptide(L)'
;MDLYELIDYYLSLNSDSDIKKSIESNIYKRVAIPYECKSVFDYLIQRLDESEYKERQRIRKILLITIPHLNKPDKILFFNTFFRSRFAYDVESALSICDQIWEDSFNNIILEGYLRSGNERFMTTFLKFGNVEFAIPYLQQIWSLTPSNYIKTRLIILLCKLDFDSFAFLKDVDPEKYLMFISYSDKTIDDKDIMQYLNKLDVDHRPFGLMSLGRMKRWDILKKEIKKIRLLTPVK
;
A
#
# COMPACT_ATOMS: atom_id res chain seq x y z
N MET A 1 -24.89 -33.63 -7.37
CA MET A 1 -23.59 -32.98 -7.58
C MET A 1 -23.01 -32.67 -6.21
N ASP A 2 -21.99 -33.42 -5.83
CA ASP A 2 -21.21 -33.11 -4.62
C ASP A 2 -20.44 -31.79 -4.78
N LEU A 3 -19.77 -31.32 -3.73
CA LEU A 3 -19.07 -30.03 -3.76
C LEU A 3 -17.89 -30.03 -4.75
N TYR A 4 -17.12 -31.10 -4.84
CA TYR A 4 -15.94 -31.18 -5.71
C TYR A 4 -16.36 -31.26 -7.18
N GLU A 5 -17.38 -32.05 -7.49
CA GLU A 5 -18.01 -32.09 -8.82
C GLU A 5 -18.52 -30.71 -9.25
N LEU A 6 -19.13 -29.96 -8.32
CA LEU A 6 -19.64 -28.62 -8.59
C LEU A 6 -18.50 -27.60 -8.83
N ILE A 7 -17.40 -27.73 -8.07
CA ILE A 7 -16.21 -26.92 -8.28
C ILE A 7 -15.60 -27.24 -9.65
N ASP A 8 -15.41 -28.51 -10.00
CA ASP A 8 -14.87 -28.93 -11.30
C ASP A 8 -15.70 -28.42 -12.47
N TYR A 9 -17.03 -28.54 -12.34
CA TYR A 9 -17.94 -27.98 -13.32
C TYR A 9 -17.76 -26.46 -13.44
N TYR A 10 -17.70 -25.74 -12.32
CA TYR A 10 -17.49 -24.29 -12.32
C TYR A 10 -16.15 -23.87 -12.95
N LEU A 11 -15.07 -24.63 -12.70
CA LEU A 11 -13.74 -24.34 -13.23
C LEU A 11 -13.70 -24.52 -14.75
N SER A 12 -14.41 -25.52 -15.29
CA SER A 12 -14.46 -25.82 -16.73
C SER A 12 -15.44 -24.96 -17.56
N LEU A 13 -16.33 -24.18 -16.94
CA LEU A 13 -17.32 -23.37 -17.66
C LEU A 13 -16.69 -22.36 -18.64
N ASN A 14 -17.36 -22.10 -19.76
CA ASN A 14 -17.05 -20.94 -20.60
C ASN A 14 -17.48 -19.63 -19.92
N SER A 15 -16.83 -18.52 -20.30
CA SER A 15 -17.01 -17.21 -19.65
C SER A 15 -18.45 -16.68 -19.68
N ASP A 16 -19.23 -17.06 -20.70
CA ASP A 16 -20.55 -16.50 -21.02
C ASP A 16 -21.72 -17.40 -20.58
N SER A 17 -21.47 -18.33 -19.65
CA SER A 17 -22.52 -19.22 -19.15
C SER A 17 -23.46 -18.49 -18.17
N ASP A 18 -24.75 -18.42 -18.50
CA ASP A 18 -25.79 -17.77 -17.68
C ASP A 18 -25.92 -18.38 -16.27
N ILE A 19 -25.59 -19.66 -16.12
CA ILE A 19 -25.69 -20.37 -14.84
C ILE A 19 -24.47 -20.16 -13.93
N LYS A 20 -23.40 -19.54 -14.43
CA LYS A 20 -22.12 -19.38 -13.71
C LYS A 20 -22.28 -18.71 -12.34
N LYS A 21 -23.05 -17.62 -12.26
CA LYS A 21 -23.28 -16.89 -11.00
C LYS A 21 -24.06 -17.73 -9.98
N SER A 22 -25.01 -18.54 -10.46
CA SER A 22 -25.79 -19.45 -9.60
C SER A 22 -24.87 -20.52 -8.99
N ILE A 23 -24.00 -21.10 -9.81
CA ILE A 23 -23.01 -22.10 -9.37
C ILE A 23 -22.00 -21.49 -8.39
N GLU A 24 -21.42 -20.32 -8.72
CA GLU A 24 -20.50 -19.58 -7.85
C GLU A 24 -21.14 -19.33 -6.47
N SER A 25 -22.39 -18.84 -6.44
CA SER A 25 -23.13 -18.61 -5.18
C SER A 25 -23.33 -19.91 -4.38
N ASN A 26 -23.60 -21.04 -5.05
CA ASN A 26 -23.81 -22.32 -4.39
C ASN A 26 -22.51 -22.86 -3.77
N ILE A 27 -21.40 -22.77 -4.52
CA ILE A 27 -20.06 -23.09 -4.00
C ILE A 27 -19.77 -22.25 -2.75
N TYR A 28 -20.01 -20.94 -2.81
CA TYR A 28 -19.68 -20.03 -1.71
C TYR A 28 -20.42 -20.36 -0.43
N LYS A 29 -21.71 -20.73 -0.53
CA LYS A 29 -22.53 -21.14 0.62
C LYS A 29 -22.03 -22.43 1.28
N ARG A 30 -21.51 -23.36 0.48
CA ARG A 30 -21.02 -24.66 0.97
C ARG A 30 -19.60 -24.56 1.52
N VAL A 31 -18.72 -23.85 0.82
CA VAL A 31 -17.32 -23.65 1.21
C VAL A 31 -17.21 -22.82 2.49
N ALA A 32 -18.15 -21.92 2.77
CA ALA A 32 -18.17 -21.16 4.03
C ALA A 32 -18.43 -22.02 5.30
N ILE A 33 -18.66 -23.32 5.15
CA ILE A 33 -18.79 -24.27 6.27
C ILE A 33 -17.38 -24.66 6.76
N PRO A 34 -16.99 -24.36 8.01
CA PRO A 34 -15.61 -24.51 8.49
C PRO A 34 -15.00 -25.90 8.32
N TYR A 35 -15.81 -26.95 8.43
CA TYR A 35 -15.33 -28.35 8.40
C TYR A 35 -14.84 -28.80 7.02
N GLU A 36 -15.29 -28.14 5.94
CA GLU A 36 -14.91 -28.46 4.56
C GLU A 36 -13.86 -27.49 3.98
N CYS A 37 -13.59 -26.37 4.67
CA CYS A 37 -12.71 -25.31 4.18
C CYS A 37 -11.30 -25.81 3.85
N LYS A 38 -10.70 -26.62 4.75
CA LYS A 38 -9.31 -27.08 4.62
C LYS A 38 -9.14 -28.06 3.46
N SER A 39 -10.07 -29.02 3.32
CA SER A 39 -10.00 -30.01 2.23
C SER A 39 -10.23 -29.37 0.87
N VAL A 40 -11.17 -28.42 0.77
CA VAL A 40 -11.37 -27.59 -0.44
C VAL A 40 -10.13 -26.76 -0.75
N PHE A 41 -9.52 -26.15 0.28
CA PHE A 41 -8.30 -25.37 0.11
C PHE A 41 -7.15 -26.22 -0.46
N ASP A 42 -6.86 -27.37 0.13
CA ASP A 42 -5.78 -28.25 -0.31
C ASP A 42 -5.99 -28.76 -1.74
N TYR A 43 -7.23 -29.16 -2.05
CA TYR A 43 -7.63 -29.58 -3.39
C TYR A 43 -7.39 -28.48 -4.44
N LEU A 44 -7.78 -27.24 -4.14
CA LEU A 44 -7.66 -26.11 -5.04
C LEU A 44 -6.21 -25.61 -5.20
N ILE A 45 -5.39 -25.69 -4.14
CA ILE A 45 -3.96 -25.38 -4.22
C ILE A 45 -3.26 -26.35 -5.18
N GLN A 46 -3.55 -27.65 -5.08
CA GLN A 46 -2.97 -28.66 -5.98
C GLN A 46 -3.34 -28.42 -7.45
N ARG A 47 -4.60 -28.04 -7.73
CA ARG A 47 -5.04 -27.73 -9.11
C ARG A 47 -4.40 -26.47 -9.70
N LEU A 48 -3.93 -25.55 -8.86
CA LEU A 48 -3.51 -24.22 -9.30
C LEU A 48 -2.32 -24.28 -10.28
N ASP A 49 -1.40 -25.23 -10.08
CA ASP A 49 -0.15 -25.34 -10.84
C ASP A 49 -0.39 -25.72 -12.30
N GLU A 50 -1.44 -26.49 -12.59
CA GLU A 50 -1.80 -26.96 -13.93
C GLU A 50 -2.84 -26.05 -14.61
N SER A 51 -3.40 -25.09 -13.87
CA SER A 51 -4.53 -24.28 -14.31
C SER A 51 -4.14 -23.14 -15.26
N GLU A 52 -4.92 -22.96 -16.32
CA GLU A 52 -4.83 -21.77 -17.18
C GLU A 52 -5.30 -20.50 -16.44
N TYR A 53 -5.00 -19.32 -16.99
CA TYR A 53 -5.31 -18.03 -16.35
C TYR A 53 -6.78 -17.89 -15.92
N LYS A 54 -7.74 -18.27 -16.78
CA LYS A 54 -9.18 -18.16 -16.48
C LYS A 54 -9.60 -19.07 -15.32
N GLU A 55 -9.04 -20.28 -15.28
CA GLU A 55 -9.27 -21.24 -14.19
C GLU A 55 -8.64 -20.73 -12.90
N ARG A 56 -7.37 -20.29 -12.93
CA ARG A 56 -6.68 -19.70 -11.78
C ARG A 56 -7.47 -18.55 -11.15
N GLN A 57 -8.08 -17.67 -11.95
CA GLN A 57 -8.92 -16.60 -11.43
C GLN A 57 -10.13 -17.13 -10.63
N ARG A 58 -10.74 -18.23 -11.07
CA ARG A 58 -11.88 -18.86 -10.39
C ARG A 58 -11.44 -19.60 -9.14
N ILE A 59 -10.33 -20.32 -9.21
CA ILE A 59 -9.71 -20.97 -8.06
C ILE A 59 -9.41 -19.94 -6.98
N ARG A 60 -8.72 -18.83 -7.33
CA ARG A 60 -8.39 -17.75 -6.40
C ARG A 60 -9.62 -17.19 -5.67
N LYS A 61 -10.73 -17.00 -6.38
CA LYS A 61 -11.99 -16.54 -5.78
C LYS A 61 -12.52 -17.51 -4.72
N ILE A 62 -12.52 -18.82 -5.01
CA ILE A 62 -12.97 -19.82 -4.04
C ILE A 62 -11.99 -19.88 -2.86
N LEU A 63 -10.69 -19.88 -3.12
CA LEU A 63 -9.66 -19.87 -2.07
C LEU A 63 -9.81 -18.67 -1.13
N LEU A 64 -10.10 -17.46 -1.65
CA LEU A 64 -10.33 -16.28 -0.81
C LEU A 64 -11.47 -16.46 0.20
N ILE A 65 -12.47 -17.28 -0.10
CA ILE A 65 -13.60 -17.55 0.80
C ILE A 65 -13.23 -18.53 1.89
N THR A 66 -12.27 -19.42 1.63
CA THR A 66 -11.76 -20.33 2.67
C THR A 66 -10.94 -19.58 3.72
N ILE A 67 -10.28 -18.47 3.35
CA ILE A 67 -9.31 -17.75 4.20
C ILE A 67 -9.80 -17.51 5.63
N PRO A 68 -11.01 -16.95 5.90
CA PRO A 68 -11.44 -16.66 7.26
C PRO A 68 -11.46 -17.88 8.19
N HIS A 69 -11.60 -19.08 7.64
CA HIS A 69 -11.73 -20.34 8.38
C HIS A 69 -10.41 -21.14 8.45
N LEU A 70 -9.35 -20.68 7.80
CA LEU A 70 -8.05 -21.34 7.79
C LEU A 70 -7.20 -20.95 9.01
N ASN A 71 -6.30 -21.85 9.39
CA ASN A 71 -5.23 -21.54 10.35
C ASN A 71 -4.17 -20.62 9.71
N LYS A 72 -3.27 -20.07 10.54
CA LYS A 72 -2.21 -19.16 10.06
C LYS A 72 -1.27 -19.82 9.03
N PRO A 73 -0.76 -21.07 9.24
CA PRO A 73 0.07 -21.75 8.24
C PRO A 73 -0.55 -21.84 6.84
N ASP A 74 -1.83 -22.19 6.74
CA ASP A 74 -2.53 -22.29 5.46
C ASP A 74 -2.72 -20.93 4.78
N LYS A 75 -3.00 -19.89 5.57
CA LYS A 75 -3.05 -18.50 5.06
C LYS A 75 -1.68 -18.03 4.55
N ILE A 76 -0.59 -18.42 5.21
CA ILE A 76 0.78 -18.14 4.74
C ILE A 76 1.06 -18.90 3.44
N LEU A 77 0.61 -20.15 3.31
CA LEU A 77 0.73 -20.91 2.06
C LEU A 77 -0.02 -20.20 0.92
N PHE A 78 -1.25 -19.74 1.15
CA PHE A 78 -2.00 -18.93 0.19
C PHE A 78 -1.19 -17.69 -0.23
N PHE A 79 -0.69 -16.92 0.75
CA PHE A 79 0.10 -15.73 0.47
C PHE A 79 1.32 -16.05 -0.40
N ASN A 80 2.14 -17.01 -0.01
CA ASN A 80 3.35 -17.37 -0.75
C ASN A 80 3.06 -17.84 -2.18
N THR A 81 1.96 -18.57 -2.36
CA THR A 81 1.52 -19.06 -3.66
C THR A 81 1.14 -17.92 -4.61
N PHE A 82 0.34 -16.96 -4.13
CA PHE A 82 -0.17 -15.88 -4.97
C PHE A 82 0.78 -14.67 -5.06
N PHE A 83 1.58 -14.40 -4.03
CA PHE A 83 2.50 -13.27 -4.00
C PHE A 83 3.63 -13.40 -5.03
N ARG A 84 4.07 -14.63 -5.31
CA ARG A 84 5.12 -14.92 -6.31
C ARG A 84 4.55 -15.07 -7.74
N SER A 85 3.25 -14.91 -7.91
CA SER A 85 2.61 -15.04 -9.21
C SER A 85 3.02 -13.90 -10.15
N ARG A 86 3.15 -14.21 -11.43
CA ARG A 86 3.35 -13.21 -12.49
C ARG A 86 2.10 -12.34 -12.74
N PHE A 87 0.95 -12.72 -12.21
CA PHE A 87 -0.32 -12.04 -12.46
C PHE A 87 -0.61 -11.00 -11.37
N ALA A 88 -0.85 -9.75 -11.76
CA ALA A 88 -1.10 -8.65 -10.81
C ALA A 88 -2.24 -8.95 -9.82
N TYR A 89 -3.38 -9.47 -10.29
CA TYR A 89 -4.53 -9.78 -9.41
C TYR A 89 -4.26 -10.91 -8.41
N ASP A 90 -3.32 -11.81 -8.70
CA ASP A 90 -2.88 -12.83 -7.75
C ASP A 90 -2.12 -12.15 -6.60
N VAL A 91 -1.13 -11.32 -6.94
CA VAL A 91 -0.36 -10.54 -5.98
C VAL A 91 -1.27 -9.66 -5.13
N GLU A 92 -2.26 -8.98 -5.74
CA GLU A 92 -3.25 -8.17 -5.02
C GLU A 92 -4.05 -9.00 -4.01
N SER A 93 -4.43 -10.23 -4.36
CA SER A 93 -5.15 -11.11 -3.45
C SER A 93 -4.26 -11.58 -2.30
N ALA A 94 -2.97 -11.84 -2.55
CA ALA A 94 -2.01 -12.13 -1.48
C ALA A 94 -1.87 -10.94 -0.51
N LEU A 95 -1.69 -9.73 -1.03
CA LEU A 95 -1.58 -8.51 -0.21
C LEU A 95 -2.85 -8.25 0.62
N SER A 96 -4.02 -8.70 0.16
CA SER A 96 -5.30 -8.46 0.84
C SER A 96 -5.46 -9.19 2.18
N ILE A 97 -4.66 -10.23 2.44
CA ILE A 97 -4.75 -11.04 3.66
C ILE A 97 -3.60 -10.76 4.65
N CYS A 98 -2.74 -9.78 4.36
CA CYS A 98 -1.56 -9.48 5.17
C CYS A 98 -1.88 -9.14 6.63
N ASP A 99 -3.07 -8.58 6.91
CA ASP A 99 -3.54 -8.30 8.27
C ASP A 99 -3.66 -9.54 9.16
N GLN A 100 -3.88 -10.71 8.56
CA GLN A 100 -4.09 -11.98 9.26
C GLN A 100 -2.81 -12.80 9.42
N ILE A 101 -1.75 -12.46 8.69
CA ILE A 101 -0.54 -13.30 8.59
C ILE A 101 0.77 -12.55 8.79
N TRP A 102 0.75 -11.25 9.06
CA TRP A 102 1.97 -10.44 9.09
C TRP A 102 3.05 -11.03 10.01
N GLU A 103 4.27 -11.05 9.51
CA GLU A 103 5.48 -11.49 10.20
C GLU A 103 6.63 -10.56 9.81
N ASP A 104 7.62 -10.39 10.68
CA ASP A 104 8.73 -9.46 10.43
C ASP A 104 9.52 -9.80 9.15
N SER A 105 9.55 -11.08 8.79
CA SER A 105 10.14 -11.58 7.53
C SER A 105 9.48 -10.99 6.28
N PHE A 106 8.23 -10.53 6.36
CA PHE A 106 7.51 -9.94 5.23
C PHE A 106 7.92 -8.49 4.96
N ASN A 107 8.52 -7.77 5.92
CA ASN A 107 8.95 -6.38 5.72
C ASN A 107 9.83 -6.24 4.46
N ASN A 108 10.88 -7.05 4.37
CA ASN A 108 11.80 -7.04 3.23
C ASN A 108 11.10 -7.42 1.93
N ILE A 109 10.31 -8.50 1.96
CA ILE A 109 9.66 -9.04 0.76
C ILE A 109 8.66 -8.05 0.16
N ILE A 110 7.82 -7.42 1.00
CA ILE A 110 6.84 -6.42 0.54
C ILE A 110 7.55 -5.15 0.07
N LEU A 111 8.55 -4.66 0.81
CA LEU A 111 9.28 -3.45 0.44
C LEU A 111 10.04 -3.64 -0.87
N GLU A 112 10.75 -4.76 -1.06
CA GLU A 112 11.40 -5.09 -2.32
C GLU A 112 10.39 -5.23 -3.47
N GLY A 113 9.20 -5.78 -3.21
CA GLY A 113 8.11 -5.83 -4.18
C GLY A 113 7.71 -4.44 -4.67
N TYR A 114 7.64 -3.45 -3.78
CA TYR A 114 7.46 -2.04 -4.15
C TYR A 114 8.67 -1.51 -4.94
N LEU A 115 9.89 -1.69 -4.43
CA LEU A 115 11.10 -1.14 -5.06
C LEU A 115 11.33 -1.66 -6.48
N ARG A 116 10.91 -2.89 -6.78
CA ARG A 116 11.01 -3.49 -8.12
C ARG A 116 9.91 -3.06 -9.07
N SER A 117 8.70 -2.80 -8.57
CA SER A 117 7.51 -2.62 -9.42
C SER A 117 6.95 -1.20 -9.45
N GLY A 118 7.26 -0.38 -8.45
CA GLY A 118 6.61 0.91 -8.20
C GLY A 118 5.13 0.81 -7.79
N ASN A 119 4.58 -0.41 -7.61
CA ASN A 119 3.16 -0.58 -7.32
C ASN A 119 2.84 -0.18 -5.87
N GLU A 120 2.11 0.92 -5.70
CA GLU A 120 1.81 1.50 -4.39
C GLU A 120 0.99 0.60 -3.46
N ARG A 121 0.37 -0.47 -3.95
CA ARG A 121 -0.30 -1.43 -3.07
C ARG A 121 0.68 -2.12 -2.13
N PHE A 122 1.88 -2.45 -2.60
CA PHE A 122 2.94 -3.00 -1.73
C PHE A 122 3.30 -2.00 -0.63
N MET A 123 3.57 -0.75 -1.00
CA MET A 123 3.94 0.27 -0.02
C MET A 123 2.78 0.60 0.93
N THR A 124 1.54 0.62 0.45
CA THR A 124 0.36 0.82 1.31
C THR A 124 0.23 -0.31 2.32
N THR A 125 0.42 -1.57 1.90
CA THR A 125 0.43 -2.73 2.79
C THR A 125 1.58 -2.63 3.80
N PHE A 126 2.80 -2.33 3.35
CA PHE A 126 3.97 -2.16 4.20
C PHE A 126 3.77 -1.05 5.24
N LEU A 127 3.26 0.12 4.86
CA LEU A 127 3.00 1.24 5.79
C LEU A 127 1.86 0.96 6.78
N LYS A 128 1.03 -0.06 6.53
CA LYS A 128 -0.08 -0.44 7.40
C LYS A 128 0.32 -1.47 8.43
N PHE A 129 1.14 -2.46 8.05
CA PHE A 129 1.45 -3.61 8.90
C PHE A 129 2.93 -3.77 9.23
N GLY A 130 3.81 -3.22 8.40
CA GLY A 130 5.25 -3.38 8.51
C GLY A 130 5.90 -2.48 9.54
N ASN A 131 7.12 -2.87 9.90
CA ASN A 131 8.05 -1.99 10.60
C ASN A 131 8.60 -0.98 9.58
N VAL A 132 8.03 0.21 9.61
CA VAL A 132 8.35 1.33 8.73
C VAL A 132 9.84 1.73 8.77
N GLU A 133 10.57 1.45 9.85
CA GLU A 133 12.02 1.71 9.96
C GLU A 133 12.82 1.00 8.87
N PHE A 134 12.35 -0.16 8.37
CA PHE A 134 12.98 -0.87 7.27
C PHE A 134 13.04 -0.06 5.97
N ALA A 135 12.19 0.97 5.82
CA ALA A 135 12.22 1.84 4.65
C ALA A 135 13.33 2.90 4.71
N ILE A 136 13.91 3.20 5.88
CA ILE A 136 14.90 4.27 6.06
C ILE A 136 16.06 4.17 5.07
N PRO A 137 16.75 3.02 4.92
CA PRO A 137 17.88 2.90 3.98
C PRO A 137 17.48 3.07 2.51
N TYR A 138 16.18 2.96 2.20
CA TYR A 138 15.66 2.98 0.85
C TYR A 138 14.90 4.28 0.53
N LEU A 139 14.83 5.27 1.44
CA LEU A 139 13.97 6.46 1.24
C LEU A 139 14.23 7.20 -0.06
N GLN A 140 15.50 7.37 -0.45
CA GLN A 140 15.85 8.01 -1.72
C GLN A 140 15.36 7.21 -2.92
N GLN A 141 15.53 5.89 -2.91
CA GLN A 141 15.05 5.00 -3.95
C GLN A 141 13.51 4.96 -3.99
N ILE A 142 12.86 4.98 -2.83
CA ILE A 142 11.40 5.09 -2.74
C ILE A 142 10.94 6.39 -3.39
N TRP A 143 11.62 7.50 -3.14
CA TRP A 143 11.27 8.80 -3.72
C TRP A 143 11.51 8.88 -5.23
N SER A 144 12.55 8.21 -5.74
CA SER A 144 12.85 8.20 -7.18
C SER A 144 11.81 7.43 -8.01
N LEU A 145 11.05 6.53 -7.39
CA LEU A 145 9.88 5.88 -7.99
C LEU A 145 8.64 6.80 -8.05
N THR A 146 8.76 8.07 -7.65
CA THR A 146 7.70 9.08 -7.70
C THR A 146 6.38 8.66 -7.02
N PRO A 147 6.42 8.22 -5.74
CA PRO A 147 5.22 7.80 -5.02
C PRO A 147 4.22 8.93 -4.90
N SER A 148 2.96 8.57 -4.77
CA SER A 148 1.86 9.48 -4.52
C SER A 148 2.08 10.30 -3.25
N ASN A 149 1.47 11.48 -3.22
CA ASN A 149 1.52 12.35 -2.05
C ASN A 149 1.03 11.65 -0.78
N TYR A 150 0.08 10.73 -0.88
CA TYR A 150 -0.38 9.92 0.24
C TYR A 150 0.77 9.12 0.86
N ILE A 151 1.52 8.37 0.05
CA ILE A 151 2.66 7.55 0.50
C ILE A 151 3.77 8.44 1.07
N LYS A 152 4.15 9.52 0.38
CA LYS A 152 5.16 10.47 0.85
C LYS A 152 4.82 11.03 2.23
N THR A 153 3.58 11.50 2.40
CA THR A 153 3.08 12.03 3.67
C THR A 153 3.08 10.98 4.77
N ARG A 154 2.65 9.75 4.48
CA ARG A 154 2.64 8.66 5.46
C ARG A 154 4.05 8.31 5.93
N LEU A 155 5.01 8.18 5.01
CA LEU A 155 6.41 7.94 5.35
C LEU A 155 6.97 9.04 6.27
N ILE A 156 6.74 10.30 5.92
CA ILE A 156 7.19 11.43 6.73
C ILE A 156 6.60 11.37 8.13
N ILE A 157 5.28 11.22 8.26
CA ILE A 157 4.62 11.20 9.57
C ILE A 157 5.15 10.06 10.44
N LEU A 158 5.37 8.89 9.86
CA LEU A 158 5.81 7.71 10.60
C LEU A 158 7.31 7.74 10.96
N LEU A 159 8.16 8.35 10.13
CA LEU A 159 9.62 8.29 10.30
C LEU A 159 10.24 9.60 10.82
N CYS A 160 9.52 10.72 10.81
CA CYS A 160 10.08 12.05 11.12
C CYS A 160 10.75 12.18 12.50
N LYS A 161 10.43 11.29 13.45
CA LYS A 161 11.00 11.28 14.80
C LYS A 161 12.17 10.30 14.98
N LEU A 162 12.37 9.39 14.02
CA LEU A 162 13.31 8.28 14.17
C LEU A 162 14.69 8.63 13.62
N ASP A 163 14.73 9.21 12.42
CA ASP A 163 15.98 9.57 11.77
C ASP A 163 15.79 10.86 10.97
N PHE A 164 16.44 11.92 11.44
CA PHE A 164 16.33 13.22 10.78
C PHE A 164 17.18 13.31 9.51
N ASP A 165 18.36 12.68 9.53
CA ASP A 165 19.37 12.85 8.48
C ASP A 165 18.97 12.07 7.22
N SER A 166 18.27 10.96 7.39
CA SER A 166 17.75 10.16 6.27
C SER A 166 16.76 10.90 5.36
N PHE A 167 16.17 12.01 5.80
CA PHE A 167 15.31 12.87 4.97
C PHE A 167 16.02 14.11 4.43
N ALA A 168 17.32 14.30 4.68
CA ALA A 168 18.07 15.48 4.25
C ALA A 168 18.04 15.67 2.71
N PHE A 169 17.93 14.59 1.94
CA PHE A 169 17.84 14.65 0.47
C PHE A 169 16.60 15.40 -0.05
N LEU A 170 15.53 15.50 0.75
CA LEU A 170 14.32 16.21 0.35
C LEU A 170 14.56 17.72 0.18
N LYS A 171 15.62 18.29 0.80
CA LYS A 171 16.00 19.71 0.67
C LYS A 171 16.09 20.18 -0.78
N ASP A 172 16.51 19.26 -1.66
CA ASP A 172 16.78 19.54 -3.06
C ASP A 172 15.81 18.81 -3.99
N VAL A 173 15.37 17.60 -3.62
CA VAL A 173 14.47 16.80 -4.46
C VAL A 173 13.00 17.20 -4.30
N ASP A 174 12.56 17.53 -3.08
CA ASP A 174 11.16 17.80 -2.78
C ASP A 174 11.04 18.79 -1.60
N PRO A 175 11.35 20.09 -1.84
CA PRO A 175 11.42 21.08 -0.76
C PRO A 175 10.11 21.26 0.01
N GLU A 176 8.97 21.01 -0.65
CA GLU A 176 7.65 21.04 -0.03
C GLU A 176 7.54 19.95 1.04
N LYS A 177 7.92 18.72 0.68
CA LYS A 177 7.92 17.60 1.63
C LYS A 177 9.02 17.72 2.67
N TYR A 178 10.14 18.37 2.36
CA TYR A 178 11.14 18.70 3.37
C TYR A 178 10.56 19.63 4.45
N LEU A 179 9.86 20.70 4.07
CA LEU A 179 9.19 21.60 5.01
C LEU A 179 8.13 20.87 5.85
N MET A 180 7.39 19.94 5.24
CA MET A 180 6.47 19.07 5.96
C MET A 180 7.22 18.26 7.02
N PHE A 181 8.27 17.55 6.62
CA PHE A 181 9.07 16.72 7.48
C PHE A 181 9.61 17.48 8.69
N ILE A 182 10.18 18.67 8.48
CA ILE A 182 10.65 19.54 9.57
C ILE A 182 9.49 19.86 10.52
N SER A 183 8.30 20.18 10.00
CA SER A 183 7.14 20.52 10.82
C SER A 183 6.60 19.39 11.70
N TYR A 184 6.94 18.15 11.38
CA TYR A 184 6.62 16.98 12.19
C TYR A 184 7.80 16.50 13.04
N SER A 185 9.03 16.88 12.67
CA SER A 185 10.22 16.60 13.47
C SER A 185 10.21 17.45 14.74
N ASP A 186 10.78 16.93 15.83
CA ASP A 186 11.00 17.72 17.05
C ASP A 186 12.26 18.61 16.95
N LYS A 187 12.86 18.73 15.76
CA LYS A 187 14.07 19.52 15.52
C LYS A 187 13.72 21.00 15.33
N THR A 188 14.51 21.86 15.96
CA THR A 188 14.42 23.31 15.75
C THR A 188 15.32 23.69 14.58
N ILE A 189 14.75 24.39 13.60
CA ILE A 189 15.48 24.96 12.46
C ILE A 189 15.34 26.48 12.50
N ASP A 190 16.41 27.16 12.07
CA ASP A 190 16.44 28.61 11.98
C ASP A 190 15.48 29.13 10.91
N ASP A 191 14.94 30.32 11.17
CA ASP A 191 13.96 30.97 10.31
C ASP A 191 14.55 31.30 8.94
N LYS A 192 15.85 31.59 8.87
CA LYS A 192 16.56 31.85 7.61
C LYS A 192 16.53 30.63 6.69
N ASP A 193 16.81 29.45 7.23
CA ASP A 193 16.83 28.20 6.48
C ASP A 193 15.43 27.82 6.02
N ILE A 194 14.43 27.92 6.91
CA ILE A 194 13.03 27.69 6.58
C ILE A 194 12.58 28.57 5.41
N MET A 195 12.94 29.85 5.43
CA MET A 195 12.61 30.80 4.37
C MET A 195 13.31 30.47 3.05
N GLN A 196 14.54 29.94 3.10
CA GLN A 196 15.22 29.48 1.89
C GLN A 196 14.42 28.38 1.20
N TYR A 197 13.93 27.37 1.92
CA TYR A 197 13.13 26.29 1.33
C TYR A 197 11.75 26.76 0.88
N LEU A 198 11.09 27.64 1.65
CA LEU A 198 9.80 28.21 1.25
C LEU A 198 9.89 28.99 -0.07
N ASN A 199 10.99 29.72 -0.27
CA ASN A 199 11.22 30.49 -1.50
C ASN A 199 11.60 29.61 -2.70
N LYS A 200 12.00 28.35 -2.50
CA LYS A 200 12.14 27.37 -3.59
C LYS A 200 10.79 26.88 -4.13
N LEU A 201 9.70 27.05 -3.38
CA LEU A 201 8.37 26.60 -3.81
C LEU A 201 7.78 27.54 -4.85
N ASP A 202 7.19 26.96 -5.90
CA ASP A 202 6.36 27.70 -6.84
C ASP A 202 5.05 28.17 -6.19
N VAL A 203 4.24 28.90 -6.98
CA VAL A 203 2.98 29.49 -6.50
C VAL A 203 1.99 28.42 -6.04
N ASP A 204 1.95 27.26 -6.69
CA ASP A 204 0.97 26.21 -6.43
C ASP A 204 1.28 25.43 -5.15
N HIS A 205 2.56 25.24 -4.83
CA HIS A 205 3.02 24.51 -3.65
C HIS A 205 3.24 25.43 -2.43
N ARG A 206 3.32 26.76 -2.62
CA ARG A 206 3.52 27.74 -1.53
C ARG A 206 2.48 27.66 -0.41
N PRO A 207 1.16 27.51 -0.67
CA PRO A 207 0.16 27.39 0.39
C PRO A 207 0.44 26.23 1.36
N PHE A 208 0.95 25.11 0.84
CA PHE A 208 1.31 23.96 1.66
C PHE A 208 2.55 24.24 2.52
N GLY A 209 3.57 24.89 1.95
CA GLY A 209 4.74 25.34 2.71
C GLY A 209 4.36 26.28 3.87
N LEU A 210 3.42 27.21 3.64
CA LEU A 210 2.88 28.10 4.67
C LEU A 210 2.12 27.35 5.77
N MET A 211 1.35 26.31 5.42
CA MET A 211 0.69 25.46 6.41
C MET A 211 1.70 24.80 7.35
N SER A 212 2.83 24.32 6.82
CA SER A 212 3.93 23.74 7.61
C SER A 212 4.53 24.75 8.60
N LEU A 213 4.64 26.04 8.23
CA LEU A 213 5.05 27.11 9.16
C LEU A 213 4.09 27.27 10.34
N GLY A 214 2.78 27.22 10.06
CA GLY A 214 1.74 27.28 11.08
C GLY A 214 1.87 26.13 12.08
N ARG A 215 2.13 24.91 11.60
CA ARG A 215 2.40 23.75 12.46
C ARG A 215 3.65 23.92 13.31
N MET A 216 4.71 24.52 12.77
CA MET A 216 5.93 24.90 13.52
C MET A 216 5.74 26.09 14.47
N LYS A 217 4.52 26.65 14.56
CA LYS A 217 4.18 27.84 15.37
C LYS A 217 4.98 29.10 14.99
N ARG A 218 5.45 29.19 13.73
CA ARG A 218 6.20 30.35 13.20
C ARG A 218 5.25 31.45 12.71
N TRP A 219 4.38 31.93 13.60
CA TRP A 219 3.27 32.82 13.26
C TRP A 219 3.70 34.16 12.68
N ASP A 220 4.83 34.72 13.14
CA ASP A 220 5.29 36.03 12.68
C ASP A 220 5.76 35.99 11.23
N ILE A 221 6.45 34.91 10.82
CA ILE A 221 6.85 34.67 9.44
C ILE A 221 5.62 34.43 8.58
N LEU A 222 4.73 33.55 9.03
CA LEU A 222 3.51 33.20 8.31
C LEU A 222 2.65 34.44 8.00
N LYS A 223 2.46 35.32 9.00
CA LYS A 223 1.72 36.58 8.81
C LYS A 223 2.37 37.50 7.77
N LYS A 224 3.70 37.59 7.76
CA LYS A 224 4.43 38.40 6.76
C LYS A 224 4.23 37.86 5.35
N GLU A 225 4.35 36.55 5.16
CA GLU A 225 4.21 35.92 3.85
C GLU A 225 2.77 35.96 3.31
N ILE A 226 1.76 35.71 4.15
CA ILE A 226 0.35 35.82 3.74
C ILE A 226 0.02 37.25 3.26
N LYS A 227 0.54 38.28 3.93
CA LYS A 227 0.36 39.68 3.51
C LYS A 227 0.94 39.94 2.12
N LYS A 228 2.13 39.40 1.81
CA LYS A 228 2.73 39.55 0.48
C LYS A 228 1.86 38.95 -0.61
N ILE A 229 1.29 37.76 -0.38
CA ILE A 229 0.42 37.10 -1.35
C ILE A 229 -0.85 37.92 -1.60
N ARG A 230 -1.50 38.42 -0.54
CA ARG A 230 -2.70 39.27 -0.66
C ARG A 230 -2.46 40.58 -1.41
N LEU A 231 -1.26 41.14 -1.35
CA LEU A 231 -0.90 42.35 -2.09
C LEU A 231 -0.64 42.08 -3.59
N LEU A 232 -0.41 40.83 -3.98
CA LEU A 232 -0.13 40.41 -5.35
C LEU A 232 -1.35 39.82 -6.07
N THR A 233 -2.43 39.51 -5.35
CA THR A 233 -3.70 39.04 -5.94
C THR A 233 -4.72 40.17 -5.87
N PRO A 234 -5.02 40.88 -6.98
CA PRO A 234 -6.10 41.85 -6.98
C PRO A 234 -7.39 41.11 -6.66
N VAL A 235 -8.11 41.58 -5.65
CA VAL A 235 -9.48 41.14 -5.38
C VAL A 235 -10.29 41.48 -6.64
N LYS A 236 -10.69 40.45 -7.41
CA LYS A 236 -11.70 40.58 -8.44
C LYS A 236 -13.08 40.57 -7.80
#